data_AF-A0AAU7MY49-F1
#
_entry.id   AF-A0AAU7MY49-F1
#
_cell.length_a   1.000
_cell.length_b   1.000
_cell.length_c   1.000
_cell.angle_alpha   90.00
_cell.angle_beta   90.00
_cell.angle_gamma   90.00
#
_symmetry.space_group_name_H-M   'P 1'
#
loop_
_entity.id
_entity.type
_entity.pdbx_description
1 polymer ?
#
loop_
_entity_poly.entity_id
_entity_poly.type
_entity_poly.pdbx_seq_one_letter_code
_entity_poly.pdbx_strand_id
1 'polypeptide(L)' 'MSLCQLLSLRHKVMSINIESHFDSDLNAHGFEVLMLCNKEHLFILNTLEVLDLKKLVSNSFVSLGLSADVAEMAVS' A
#
# COMPACT_ATOMS: atom_id res chain seq x y z
N MET A 1 12.70 11.61 6.54
CA MET A 1 11.37 11.28 6.00
C MET A 1 10.39 12.35 6.44
N SER A 2 9.83 13.13 5.51
CA SER A 2 8.76 14.09 5.86
C SER A 2 7.41 13.37 5.89
N LEU A 3 6.46 13.84 6.71
CA LEU A 3 5.09 13.29 6.80
C LEU A 3 4.42 13.18 5.42
N CYS A 4 4.70 14.12 4.51
CA CYS A 4 4.18 14.11 3.14
C CYS A 4 4.63 12.89 2.32
N GLN A 5 5.86 12.40 2.52
CA GLN A 5 6.34 11.20 1.85
C GLN A 5 5.58 9.95 2.34
N LEU A 6 5.29 9.89 3.64
CA LEU A 6 4.50 8.81 4.23
C LEU A 6 3.04 8.84 3.72
N LEU A 7 2.44 10.03 3.63
CA LEU A 7 1.11 10.23 3.04
C LEU A 7 1.06 9.82 1.57
N SER A 8 2.06 10.21 0.77
CA SER A 8 2.15 9.83 -0.63
C SER A 8 2.35 8.32 -0.81
N LEU A 9 3.16 7.69 0.05
CA LEU A 9 3.30 6.23 0.08
C LEU A 9 1.96 5.57 0.37
N ARG A 10 1.21 6.03 1.38
CA ARG A 10 -0.12 5.51 1.70
C ARG A 10 -1.06 5.58 0.51
N HIS A 11 -1.13 6.73 -0.14
CA HIS A 11 -1.99 6.90 -1.30
C HIS A 11 -1.63 5.93 -2.43
N LYS A 12 -0.34 5.82 -2.78
CA LYS A 12 0.12 4.90 -3.83
C LYS A 12 -0.18 3.45 -3.49
N VAL A 13 0.20 2.99 -2.30
CA VAL A 13 0.00 1.61 -1.86
C VAL A 13 -1.48 1.24 -1.86
N MET A 14 -2.35 2.11 -1.35
CA MET A 14 -3.79 1.86 -1.30
C MET A 14 -4.46 1.89 -2.68
N SER A 15 -3.89 2.62 -3.65
CA SER A 15 -4.40 2.68 -5.03
C SER A 15 -4.04 1.48 -5.91
N ILE A 16 -3.15 0.59 -5.45
CA ILE A 16 -2.78 -0.62 -6.21
C ILE A 16 -4.03 -1.49 -6.40
N ASN A 17 -4.43 -1.73 -7.65
CA ASN A 17 -5.50 -2.66 -7.96
C ASN A 17 -4.96 -4.09 -7.88
N ILE A 18 -5.39 -4.88 -6.89
CA ILE A 18 -4.90 -6.25 -6.73
C ILE A 18 -5.53 -7.18 -7.77
N GLU A 19 -6.74 -6.86 -8.25
CA GLU A 19 -7.46 -7.70 -9.21
C GLU A 19 -6.67 -7.87 -10.52
N SER A 20 -5.92 -6.84 -10.93
CA SER A 20 -5.06 -6.91 -12.12
C SER A 20 -3.90 -7.90 -11.98
N HIS A 21 -3.49 -8.28 -10.76
CA HIS A 21 -2.46 -9.31 -10.55
C HIS A 21 -2.94 -10.72 -10.91
N PHE A 22 -4.25 -10.95 -10.99
CA PHE A 22 -4.84 -12.24 -11.33
C PHE A 22 -5.29 -12.32 -12.79
N ASP A 23 -5.28 -11.20 -13.50
CA ASP A 23 -5.58 -11.14 -14.92
C ASP A 23 -4.28 -11.30 -15.73
N SER A 24 -4.19 -12.40 -16.46
CA SER A 24 -3.02 -12.76 -17.26
C SER A 24 -2.77 -11.79 -18.41
N ASP A 25 -3.82 -11.10 -18.88
CA ASP A 25 -3.73 -10.11 -19.95
C ASP A 25 -3.28 -8.73 -19.43
N LEU A 26 -3.42 -8.47 -18.12
CA LEU A 26 -3.05 -7.20 -17.48
C LEU A 26 -1.72 -7.28 -16.70
N ASN A 27 -1.45 -8.40 -16.02
CA ASN A 27 -0.20 -8.62 -15.27
C ASN A 27 0.18 -10.10 -15.28
N ALA A 28 0.78 -10.55 -16.37
CA ALA A 28 1.17 -11.96 -16.57
C ALA A 28 2.10 -12.54 -15.50
N HIS A 29 2.79 -11.70 -14.72
CA HIS A 29 3.73 -12.14 -13.68
C HIS A 29 3.27 -11.81 -12.25
N GLY A 30 2.16 -11.09 -12.07
CA GLY A 30 1.63 -10.72 -10.77
C GLY A 30 2.56 -9.83 -9.93
N PHE A 31 3.40 -9.03 -10.58
CA PHE A 31 4.33 -8.10 -9.91
C PHE A 31 3.86 -6.66 -10.00
N GLU A 32 4.07 -5.91 -8.92
CA GLU A 32 3.86 -4.47 -8.85
C GLU A 32 5.19 -3.76 -8.65
N VAL A 33 5.39 -2.65 -9.37
CA VAL A 33 6.58 -1.82 -9.26
C VAL A 33 6.21 -0.50 -8.58
N LEU A 34 6.68 -0.32 -7.34
CA LEU A 34 6.38 0.88 -6.54
C LEU A 34 7.61 1.77 -6.41
N MET A 35 7.56 2.96 -7.02
CA MET A 35 8.60 3.99 -6.88
C MET A 35 8.32 4.92 -5.70
N LEU A 36 9.29 5.04 -4.78
CA LEU A 36 9.22 5.95 -3.65
C LEU A 36 9.40 7.41 -4.09
N CYS A 37 8.92 8.36 -3.27
CA CYS A 37 8.93 9.80 -3.61
C CYS A 37 10.34 10.38 -3.79
N ASN A 38 11.36 9.76 -3.19
CA ASN A 38 12.75 10.16 -3.37
C ASN A 38 13.32 9.78 -4.75
N LYS A 39 12.61 8.97 -5.55
CA LYS A 39 13.04 8.45 -6.87
C LYS A 39 14.31 7.59 -6.85
N GLU A 40 14.93 7.41 -5.70
CA GLU A 40 16.14 6.60 -5.51
C GLU A 40 15.81 5.14 -5.19
N HIS A 41 14.62 4.90 -4.61
CA HIS A 41 14.25 3.59 -4.11
C HIS A 41 13.00 3.06 -4.83
N LEU A 42 13.06 1.76 -5.09
CA LEU A 42 12.17 0.97 -5.94
C LEU A 42 11.82 -0.29 -5.15
N PHE A 43 10.54 -0.63 -5.08
CA PHE A 43 10.10 -1.94 -4.64
C PHE A 43 9.54 -2.71 -5.82
N ILE A 44 9.92 -3.98 -5.92
CA ILE A 44 9.29 -4.96 -6.80
C ILE A 44 8.62 -5.95 -5.86
N LEU A 45 7.29 -6.02 -5.93
CA LEU A 45 6.49 -6.74 -4.96
C LEU A 45 5.59 -7.73 -5.70
N ASN A 46 5.50 -8.95 -5.20
CA ASN A 46 4.46 -9.88 -5.63
C ASN A 46 3.13 -9.55 -4.93
N THR A 47 2.07 -10.26 -5.32
CA THR A 47 0.72 -10.08 -4.76
C THR A 47 0.67 -10.17 -3.23
N LEU A 48 1.38 -11.11 -2.60
CA LEU A 48 1.39 -11.28 -1.14
C LEU A 48 2.13 -10.12 -0.46
N GLU A 49 3.26 -9.70 -1.02
CA GLU A 49 4.04 -8.57 -0.51
C GLU A 49 3.27 -7.25 -0.63
N VAL A 50 2.46 -7.08 -1.70
CA VAL A 50 1.54 -5.94 -1.83
C VAL A 50 0.47 -5.97 -0.74
N LEU A 51 -0.12 -7.14 -0.45
CA LEU A 51 -1.12 -7.30 0.62
C LEU A 51 -0.53 -6.95 1.99
N ASP A 52 0.67 -7.47 2.29
CA ASP A 52 1.37 -7.19 3.53
C ASP A 52 1.75 -5.71 3.64
N LEU A 53 2.21 -5.10 2.55
CA LEU A 53 2.53 -3.67 2.52
C LEU A 53 1.29 -2.80 2.76
N LYS A 54 0.14 -3.14 2.16
CA LYS A 54 -1.13 -2.47 2.43
C LYS A 54 -1.48 -2.52 3.92
N LYS A 55 -1.37 -3.70 4.55
CA LYS A 55 -1.66 -3.88 5.98
C LYS A 55 -0.69 -3.10 6.86
N LEU A 56 0.60 -3.17 6.57
CA LEU A 56 1.65 -2.46 7.31
C LEU A 56 1.42 -0.95 7.26
N VAL A 57 1.17 -0.41 6.06
CA VAL A 57 0.90 1.03 5.88
C VAL A 57 -0.36 1.44 6.62
N SER A 58 -1.45 0.67 6.55
CA SER A 58 -2.68 0.96 7.30
C SER A 58 -2.43 1.02 8.81
N ASN A 59 -1.81 -0.03 9.35
CA ASN A 59 -1.54 -0.16 10.78
C ASN A 59 -0.56 0.89 11.28
N SER A 60 0.39 1.30 10.44
CA SER A 60 1.34 2.37 10.77
C SER A 60 0.61 3.69 10.97
N PHE A 61 -0.37 4.02 10.12
CA PHE A 61 -1.14 5.26 10.28
C PHE A 61 -2.03 5.23 11.54
N VAL A 62 -2.60 4.07 11.88
CA VAL A 62 -3.33 3.90 13.15
C VAL A 62 -2.39 4.07 14.34
N SER A 63 -1.23 3.38 14.32
CA SER A 63 -0.23 3.43 15.41
C SER A 63 0.37 4.83 15.61
N LEU A 64 0.44 5.63 14.55
CA LEU A 64 0.88 7.03 14.58
C LEU A 64 -0.23 8.02 14.99
N GLY A 65 -1.47 7.54 15.21
CA GLY A 65 -2.62 8.40 15.53
C GLY A 65 -3.11 9.26 14.35
N LEU A 66 -2.79 8.86 13.12
CA LEU A 66 -3.13 9.59 11.88
C LEU A 66 -4.37 9.02 11.16
N SER A 67 -4.90 7.88 11.61
CA SER A 67 -6.10 7.24 11.09
C SER A 67 -6.83 6.51 12.22
N ALA A 68 -8.16 6.42 12.14
CA ALA A 68 -8.93 5.55 13.02
C ALA A 68 -8.77 4.09 12.59
N ASP A 69 -8.86 3.17 13.56
CA ASP A 69 -8.95 1.75 13.28
C ASP A 69 -10.36 1.44 12.75
N VAL A 70 -10.45 0.70 11.66
CA VAL A 70 -11.75 0.33 11.06
C VAL A 70 -12.54 -0.59 12.00
N ALA A 71 -11.89 -1.29 12.95
CA ALA A 71 -12.55 -2.08 13.97
C ALA A 71 -13.39 -1.25 14.96
N GLU A 72 -13.10 0.04 15.11
CA GLU A 72 -13.89 0.96 15.96
C GLU A 72 -15.18 1.45 15.27
N MET A 73 -15.31 1.31 13.95
CA MET A 73 -16.48 1.81 13.19
C MET A 73 -17.61 0.78 13.00
N ALA A 74 -17.43 -0.46 13.49
CA ALA A 74 -18.47 -1.50 13.44
C ALA A 74 -19.36 -1.54 14.70
N VAL A 75 -19.12 -0.65 15.67
CA VAL A 75 -19.94 -0.47 16.87
C VAL A 75 -20.29 1.01 16.99
N SER A 76 -21.14 1.51 16.10
CA SER A 76 -21.85 2.80 16.24
C SER A 76 -23.14 2.76 15.46
#